data_AF-A0A8H6Q0Z1-F1
#
_entry.id   AF-A0A8H6Q0Z1-F1
#
_cell.length_a   1.000
_cell.length_b   1.000
_cell.length_c   1.000
_cell.angle_alpha   90.00
_cell.angle_beta   90.00
_cell.angle_gamma   90.00
#
_symmetry.space_group_name_H-M   'P 1'
#
loop_
_entity.id
_entity.type
_entity.pdbx_description
1 polymer ?
#
loop_
_entity_poly.entity_id
_entity_poly.type
_entity_poly.pdbx_seq_one_letter_code
_entity_poly.pdbx_strand_id
1 'polypeptide(L)'
;MFGIADDSVFSDFEERELQTPCPRKELDGRIIYVSRDLRMPKEWGAPVLCDFGSAVSGGIEHSEDIQPNIYRAPEVILEAPWTYSVDIWNVGCKIWDLFEGGSLFTGHDPELERYRSRAHLAEMISLLGPPPRTLLAQGKASRKFFSAEGGFCAGIPLQDRIPLEDRETTLEGQDKASFLRFMRKMLQWEPGKRSSAKELEEDEWIRKNL
;
A
#
# COMPACT_ATOMS: atom_id res chain seq x y z
N MET A 1 -6.56 -3.68 11.02
CA MET A 1 -7.11 -3.68 12.40
C MET A 1 -6.59 -4.93 13.10
N PHE A 2 -6.50 -4.97 14.43
CA PHE A 2 -6.23 -6.24 15.12
C PHE A 2 -7.55 -6.97 15.37
N GLY A 3 -7.56 -8.29 15.23
CA GLY A 3 -8.69 -9.11 15.64
C GLY A 3 -8.98 -8.91 17.14
N ILE A 4 -10.21 -9.23 17.54
CA ILE A 4 -10.59 -9.28 18.95
C ILE A 4 -10.65 -10.77 19.31
N ALA A 5 -9.74 -11.22 20.18
CA ALA A 5 -9.73 -12.60 20.69
C ALA A 5 -10.45 -12.71 22.05
N ASP A 6 -11.13 -11.64 22.46
CA ASP A 6 -11.86 -11.51 23.72
C ASP A 6 -13.35 -11.34 23.44
N ASP A 7 -14.09 -12.45 23.45
CA ASP A 7 -15.54 -12.45 23.20
C ASP A 7 -16.33 -11.60 24.21
N SER A 8 -15.77 -11.31 25.39
CA SER A 8 -16.44 -10.47 26.39
C SER A 8 -16.70 -9.05 25.90
N VAL A 9 -15.92 -8.57 24.92
CA VAL A 9 -16.17 -7.28 24.25
C VAL A 9 -17.50 -7.30 23.50
N PHE A 10 -17.81 -8.41 22.82
CA PHE A 10 -19.05 -8.55 22.05
C PHE A 10 -20.24 -8.83 22.95
N SER A 11 -20.09 -9.71 23.95
CA SER A 11 -21.16 -9.96 24.94
C SER A 11 -21.56 -8.69 25.68
N ASP A 12 -20.59 -7.86 26.06
CA ASP A 12 -20.86 -6.58 26.70
C ASP A 12 -21.53 -5.57 25.76
N PHE A 13 -21.15 -5.55 24.49
CA PHE A 13 -21.80 -4.71 23.50
C PHE A 13 -23.27 -5.09 23.32
N GLU A 14 -23.56 -6.39 23.21
CA GLU A 14 -24.92 -6.93 23.10
C GLU A 14 -25.74 -6.62 24.35
N GLU A 15 -25.20 -6.89 25.54
CA GLU A 15 -25.91 -6.63 26.80
C GLU A 15 -26.24 -5.14 26.96
N ARG A 16 -25.31 -4.24 26.59
CA ARG A 16 -25.58 -2.80 26.58
C ARG A 16 -26.66 -2.42 25.58
N GLU A 17 -26.72 -3.05 24.40
CA GLU A 17 -27.76 -2.77 23.41
C GLU A 17 -29.14 -3.24 23.88
N LEU A 18 -29.20 -4.37 24.58
CA LEU A 18 -30.44 -4.89 25.17
C LEU A 18 -30.92 -4.01 26.34
N GLN A 19 -30.01 -3.58 27.22
CA GLN A 19 -30.35 -2.79 28.41
C GLN A 19 -30.60 -1.32 28.09
N THR A 20 -29.86 -0.75 27.15
CA THR A 20 -29.95 0.66 26.75
C THR A 20 -29.75 0.76 25.25
N PRO A 21 -30.81 0.61 24.44
CA PRO A 21 -30.71 0.64 22.99
C PRO A 21 -30.10 1.94 22.46
N CYS A 22 -29.30 1.85 21.40
CA CYS A 22 -28.77 3.03 20.73
C CYS A 22 -29.90 3.89 20.17
N PRO A 23 -29.77 5.24 20.19
CA PRO A 23 -30.64 6.09 19.42
C PRO A 23 -30.65 5.63 17.95
N ARG A 24 -31.84 5.53 17.38
CA ARG A 24 -32.04 5.05 16.02
C ARG A 24 -33.08 5.90 15.30
N LYS A 25 -32.96 5.99 13.98
CA LYS A 25 -33.97 6.60 13.11
C LYS A 25 -34.35 5.65 11.99
N GLU A 26 -35.59 5.74 11.54
CA GLU A 26 -36.05 5.08 10.33
C GLU A 26 -35.93 6.07 9.16
N LEU A 27 -35.29 5.64 8.08
CA LEU A 27 -35.14 6.40 6.85
C LEU A 27 -35.23 5.44 5.66
N ASP A 28 -36.15 5.71 4.73
CA ASP A 28 -36.36 4.93 3.51
C ASP A 28 -36.50 3.40 3.75
N GLY A 29 -37.26 3.02 4.78
CA GLY A 29 -37.50 1.61 5.15
C GLY A 29 -36.29 0.90 5.78
N ARG A 30 -35.25 1.65 6.19
CA ARG A 30 -34.08 1.13 6.88
C ARG A 30 -33.94 1.79 8.25
N ILE A 31 -33.44 1.04 9.22
CA ILE A 31 -33.11 1.56 10.55
C ILE A 31 -31.63 1.91 10.59
N ILE A 32 -31.33 3.16 10.94
CA ILE A 32 -29.98 3.68 11.11
C ILE A 32 -29.75 3.88 12.61
N TYR A 33 -28.75 3.19 13.16
CA TYR A 33 -28.34 3.29 14.55
C TYR A 33 -27.16 4.26 14.68
N VAL A 34 -27.11 5.01 15.78
CA VAL A 34 -25.89 5.72 16.17
C VAL A 34 -24.81 4.68 16.50
N SER A 35 -23.58 4.90 16.02
CA SER A 35 -22.44 4.02 16.33
C SER A 35 -22.18 4.00 17.83
N ARG A 36 -21.91 2.81 18.37
CA ARG A 36 -21.55 2.62 19.76
C ARG A 36 -20.14 2.05 19.87
N ASP A 37 -19.41 2.56 20.84
CA ASP A 37 -18.03 2.14 21.07
C ASP A 37 -17.96 0.72 21.65
N LEU A 38 -17.11 -0.09 21.03
CA LEU A 38 -16.64 -1.35 21.61
C LEU A 38 -15.65 -1.04 22.73
N ARG A 39 -15.67 -1.85 23.79
CA ARG A 39 -14.63 -1.77 24.83
C ARG A 39 -13.29 -2.23 24.23
N MET A 40 -12.21 -1.75 24.83
CA MET A 40 -10.88 -2.23 24.48
C MET A 40 -10.76 -3.70 24.90
N PRO A 41 -10.38 -4.61 23.98
CA PRO A 41 -10.23 -6.02 24.29
C PRO A 41 -9.09 -6.23 25.27
N LYS A 42 -9.24 -7.24 26.14
CA LYS A 42 -8.14 -7.70 27.00
C LYS A 42 -7.10 -8.48 26.22
N GLU A 43 -7.54 -9.17 25.17
CA GLU A 43 -6.71 -9.98 24.30
C GLU A 43 -6.91 -9.59 22.83
N TRP A 44 -5.80 -9.21 22.18
CA TRP A 44 -5.78 -8.86 20.77
C TRP A 44 -5.47 -10.09 19.93
N GLY A 45 -6.27 -10.30 18.88
CA GLY A 45 -6.02 -11.31 17.86
C GLY A 45 -5.03 -10.83 16.79
N ALA A 46 -4.80 -11.70 15.80
CA ALA A 46 -3.93 -11.40 14.67
C ALA A 46 -4.40 -10.15 13.89
N PRO A 47 -3.49 -9.44 13.21
CA PRO A 47 -3.86 -8.40 12.26
C PRO A 47 -4.81 -8.95 11.19
N VAL A 48 -5.87 -8.21 10.92
CA VAL A 48 -6.84 -8.51 9.86
C VAL A 48 -6.99 -7.31 8.94
N LEU A 49 -7.16 -7.60 7.65
CA LEU A 49 -7.58 -6.59 6.67
C LEU A 49 -9.00 -6.14 7.02
N CYS A 50 -9.21 -4.85 6.96
CA CYS A 50 -10.45 -4.18 7.31
C CYS A 50 -10.66 -3.00 6.37
N ASP A 51 -11.81 -2.33 6.51
CA ASP A 51 -12.17 -1.16 5.70
C ASP A 51 -12.16 -1.43 4.19
N PHE A 52 -13.09 -2.28 3.76
CA PHE A 52 -13.29 -2.62 2.35
C PHE A 52 -14.12 -1.57 1.59
N GLY A 53 -14.25 -0.34 2.11
CA GLY A 53 -15.07 0.72 1.51
C GLY A 53 -14.59 1.18 0.13
N SER A 54 -13.31 0.93 -0.19
CA SER A 54 -12.71 1.19 -1.52
C SER A 54 -12.33 -0.08 -2.27
N ALA A 55 -12.73 -1.26 -1.77
CA ALA A 55 -12.45 -2.51 -2.45
C ALA A 55 -13.27 -2.63 -3.74
N VAL A 56 -12.66 -3.20 -4.77
CA VAL A 56 -13.30 -3.47 -6.06
C VAL A 56 -13.14 -4.94 -6.41
N SER A 57 -14.00 -5.44 -7.31
CA SER A 57 -13.91 -6.82 -7.78
C SER A 57 -12.61 -7.07 -8.54
N GLY A 58 -11.93 -8.19 -8.22
CA GLY A 58 -10.81 -8.67 -9.00
C GLY A 58 -11.22 -9.29 -10.35
N GLY A 59 -10.22 -9.70 -11.14
CA GLY A 59 -10.43 -10.43 -12.41
C GLY A 59 -10.76 -9.54 -13.61
N ILE A 60 -10.84 -8.23 -13.42
CA ILE A 60 -10.97 -7.22 -14.48
C ILE A 60 -9.87 -6.17 -14.34
N GLU A 61 -9.56 -5.49 -15.43
CA GLU A 61 -8.68 -4.32 -15.42
C GLU A 61 -9.44 -3.08 -14.96
N HIS A 62 -8.74 -2.25 -14.20
CA HIS A 62 -9.25 -1.01 -13.62
C HIS A 62 -8.40 0.18 -14.05
N SER A 63 -8.88 1.41 -13.82
CA SER A 63 -8.17 2.65 -14.21
C SER A 63 -8.51 3.85 -13.31
N GLU A 64 -9.19 3.61 -12.20
CA GLU A 64 -9.60 4.60 -11.22
C GLU A 64 -8.40 5.10 -10.40
N ASP A 65 -8.51 6.33 -9.86
CA ASP A 65 -7.55 6.86 -8.90
C ASP A 65 -7.80 6.23 -7.53
N ILE A 66 -6.88 5.35 -7.13
CA ILE A 66 -6.94 4.58 -5.89
C ILE A 66 -5.66 4.79 -5.06
N GLN A 67 -5.65 4.17 -3.88
CA GLN A 67 -4.55 4.12 -2.94
C GLN A 67 -4.23 5.46 -2.25
N PRO A 68 -3.84 5.41 -0.96
CA PRO A 68 -3.27 6.57 -0.30
C PRO A 68 -1.99 7.03 -1.01
N ASN A 69 -1.74 8.35 -0.99
CA ASN A 69 -0.67 9.01 -1.75
C ASN A 69 0.69 8.31 -1.70
N ILE A 70 1.25 8.07 -0.50
CA ILE A 70 2.59 7.50 -0.32
C ILE A 70 2.68 6.00 -0.68
N TYR A 71 1.53 5.35 -0.83
CA TYR A 71 1.45 3.93 -1.19
C TYR A 71 1.12 3.75 -2.68
N ARG A 72 0.78 4.82 -3.40
CA ARG A 72 0.30 4.72 -4.78
C ARG A 72 1.32 4.02 -5.70
N ALA A 73 0.88 2.97 -6.37
CA ALA A 73 1.70 2.19 -7.28
C ALA A 73 2.00 2.98 -8.57
N PRO A 74 3.12 2.67 -9.28
CA PRO A 74 3.54 3.44 -10.43
C PRO A 74 2.50 3.44 -11.57
N GLU A 75 1.82 2.32 -11.82
CA GLU A 75 0.75 2.22 -12.82
C GLU A 75 -0.44 3.13 -12.49
N VAL A 76 -0.77 3.33 -11.22
CA VAL A 76 -1.85 4.22 -10.79
C VAL A 76 -1.43 5.68 -10.98
N ILE A 77 -0.19 6.05 -10.63
CA ILE A 77 0.33 7.40 -10.87
C ILE A 77 0.35 7.74 -12.38
N LEU A 78 0.70 6.76 -13.21
CA LEU A 78 0.80 6.90 -14.65
C LEU A 78 -0.54 6.78 -15.38
N GLU A 79 -1.64 6.52 -14.66
CA GLU A 79 -2.96 6.25 -15.24
C GLU A 79 -2.91 5.10 -16.28
N ALA A 80 -2.11 4.07 -16.00
CA ALA A 80 -2.06 2.81 -16.73
C ALA A 80 -3.07 1.82 -16.14
N PRO A 81 -3.54 0.81 -16.91
CA PRO A 81 -4.41 -0.23 -16.38
C PRO A 81 -3.78 -0.96 -15.20
N TRP A 82 -4.60 -1.27 -14.20
CA TRP A 82 -4.14 -1.94 -12.99
C TRP A 82 -5.04 -3.10 -12.57
N THR A 83 -4.48 -4.01 -11.77
CA THR A 83 -5.14 -5.19 -11.20
C THR A 83 -4.71 -5.37 -9.73
N TYR A 84 -4.96 -6.52 -9.11
CA TYR A 84 -4.57 -6.84 -7.72
C TYR A 84 -3.08 -6.59 -7.39
N SER A 85 -2.20 -6.55 -8.40
CA SER A 85 -0.78 -6.27 -8.23
C SER A 85 -0.48 -4.93 -7.58
N VAL A 86 -1.43 -3.99 -7.58
CA VAL A 86 -1.32 -2.71 -6.84
C VAL A 86 -1.31 -2.93 -5.33
N ASP A 87 -2.05 -3.94 -4.84
CA ASP A 87 -2.06 -4.30 -3.42
C ASP A 87 -0.72 -4.92 -3.01
N ILE A 88 -0.10 -5.71 -3.90
CA ILE A 88 1.25 -6.25 -3.67
C ILE A 88 2.28 -5.13 -3.52
N TRP A 89 2.17 -4.07 -4.33
CA TRP A 89 3.00 -2.87 -4.15
C TRP A 89 2.77 -2.21 -2.78
N ASN A 90 1.50 -2.06 -2.36
CA ASN A 90 1.17 -1.51 -1.03
C ASN A 90 1.74 -2.34 0.11
N VAL A 91 1.66 -3.66 0.01
CA VAL A 91 2.26 -4.59 0.98
C VAL A 91 3.77 -4.38 1.03
N GLY A 92 4.45 -4.29 -0.12
CA GLY A 92 5.88 -3.98 -0.20
C GLY A 92 6.24 -2.68 0.53
N CYS A 93 5.57 -1.57 0.19
CA CYS A 93 5.80 -0.31 0.90
C CYS A 93 5.52 -0.43 2.41
N LYS A 94 4.43 -1.10 2.79
CA LYS A 94 4.06 -1.21 4.20
C LYS A 94 5.03 -2.04 5.02
N ILE A 95 5.55 -3.14 4.46
CA ILE A 95 6.57 -3.96 5.10
C ILE A 95 7.83 -3.13 5.33
N TRP A 96 8.26 -2.35 4.32
CA TRP A 96 9.40 -1.45 4.48
C TRP A 96 9.19 -0.46 5.64
N ASP A 97 8.03 0.22 5.65
CA ASP A 97 7.71 1.21 6.69
C ASP A 97 7.75 0.63 8.11
N LEU A 98 7.32 -0.63 8.26
CA LEU A 98 7.33 -1.33 9.55
C LEU A 98 8.74 -1.71 10.00
N PHE A 99 9.62 -2.09 9.06
CA PHE A 99 10.99 -2.48 9.37
C PHE A 99 11.91 -1.28 9.63
N GLU A 100 11.86 -0.26 8.77
CA GLU A 100 12.77 0.90 8.85
C GLU A 100 12.19 2.07 9.66
N GLY A 101 10.94 1.97 10.14
CA GLY A 101 10.32 3.00 10.96
C GLY A 101 9.99 4.30 10.22
N GLY A 102 9.95 4.29 8.88
CA GLY A 102 9.68 5.45 8.05
C GLY A 102 9.19 5.09 6.64
N SER A 103 8.46 6.01 6.01
CA SER A 103 7.86 5.76 4.69
C SER A 103 8.91 5.50 3.61
N LEU A 104 8.76 4.42 2.84
CA LEU A 104 9.62 4.14 1.68
C LEU A 104 9.61 5.27 0.64
N PHE A 105 8.44 5.85 0.43
CA PHE A 105 8.20 7.02 -0.42
C PHE A 105 7.44 8.08 0.36
N THR A 106 7.76 9.34 0.12
CA THR A 106 7.05 10.48 0.70
C THR A 106 6.25 11.22 -0.36
N GLY A 107 6.73 11.18 -1.60
CA GLY A 107 6.24 12.03 -2.69
C GLY A 107 6.26 13.52 -2.35
N HIS A 108 7.09 13.93 -1.38
CA HIS A 108 7.15 15.31 -0.93
C HIS A 108 7.82 16.17 -1.99
N ASP A 109 7.04 17.12 -2.50
CA ASP A 109 7.51 18.07 -3.47
C ASP A 109 8.25 19.22 -2.78
N PRO A 110 9.57 19.39 -2.99
CA PRO A 110 10.36 20.40 -2.27
C PRO A 110 10.05 21.84 -2.73
N GLU A 111 9.36 22.04 -3.84
CA GLU A 111 8.96 23.38 -4.30
C GLU A 111 7.56 23.73 -3.75
N LEU A 112 6.67 22.74 -3.66
CA LEU A 112 5.27 22.95 -3.29
C LEU A 112 4.95 22.57 -1.84
N GLU A 113 5.90 21.99 -1.11
CA GLU A 113 5.78 21.57 0.29
C GLU A 113 4.56 20.68 0.56
N ARG A 114 4.28 19.77 -0.39
CA ARG A 114 3.16 18.81 -0.31
C ARG A 114 3.37 17.62 -1.22
N TYR A 115 2.58 16.58 -1.04
CA TYR A 115 2.60 15.43 -1.93
C TYR A 115 2.33 15.82 -3.39
N ARG A 116 3.20 15.35 -4.31
CA ARG A 116 2.99 15.38 -5.76
C ARG A 116 3.49 14.11 -6.43
N SER A 117 2.71 13.63 -7.40
CA SER A 117 3.09 12.50 -8.27
C SER A 117 4.45 12.64 -8.93
N ARG A 118 4.88 13.86 -9.30
CA ARG A 118 6.21 14.09 -9.88
C ARG A 118 7.33 13.71 -8.90
N ALA A 119 7.22 14.15 -7.64
CA ALA A 119 8.19 13.86 -6.60
C ALA A 119 8.18 12.37 -6.25
N HIS A 120 6.99 11.77 -6.16
CA HIS A 120 6.86 10.33 -5.91
C HIS A 120 7.53 9.49 -7.01
N LEU A 121 7.31 9.82 -8.29
CA LEU A 121 7.99 9.15 -9.39
C LEU A 121 9.51 9.35 -9.38
N ALA A 122 10.00 10.53 -9.00
CA ALA A 122 11.44 10.78 -8.85
C ALA A 122 12.06 9.91 -7.74
N GLU A 123 11.39 9.74 -6.60
CA GLU A 123 11.82 8.84 -5.54
C GLU A 123 11.82 7.37 -6.00
N MET A 124 10.79 6.95 -6.74
CA MET A 124 10.75 5.61 -7.36
C MET A 124 11.91 5.40 -8.34
N ILE A 125 12.27 6.42 -9.13
CA ILE A 125 13.41 6.36 -10.07
C ILE A 125 14.74 6.29 -9.30
N SER A 126 14.90 7.07 -8.22
CA SER A 126 16.08 6.99 -7.34
C SER A 126 16.24 5.58 -6.74
N LEU A 127 15.14 4.89 -6.43
CA LEU A 127 15.18 3.54 -5.87
C LEU A 127 15.42 2.46 -6.95
N LEU A 128 14.56 2.43 -7.97
CA LEU A 128 14.42 1.32 -8.91
C LEU A 128 15.17 1.56 -10.24
N GLY A 129 15.66 2.77 -10.47
CA GLY A 129 16.10 3.22 -11.80
C GLY A 129 14.90 3.63 -12.68
N PRO A 130 15.14 4.03 -13.94
CA PRO A 130 14.09 4.53 -14.83
C PRO A 130 13.02 3.45 -15.11
N PRO A 131 11.74 3.84 -15.26
CA PRO A 131 10.69 2.90 -15.62
C PRO A 131 10.88 2.35 -17.04
N PRO A 132 10.45 1.11 -17.30
CA PRO A 132 10.51 0.53 -18.63
C PRO A 132 9.54 1.24 -19.58
N ARG A 133 9.92 1.33 -20.87
CA ARG A 133 9.11 1.98 -21.91
C ARG A 133 7.75 1.30 -22.11
N THR A 134 7.65 0.00 -21.83
CA THR A 134 6.41 -0.77 -21.89
C THR A 134 5.36 -0.20 -20.95
N LEU A 135 5.73 0.10 -19.70
CA LEU A 135 4.86 0.74 -18.72
C LEU A 135 4.48 2.16 -19.15
N LEU A 136 5.47 2.96 -19.58
CA LEU A 136 5.22 4.33 -20.03
C LEU A 136 4.26 4.40 -21.22
N ALA A 137 4.32 3.44 -22.14
CA ALA A 137 3.43 3.38 -23.31
C ALA A 137 1.96 3.11 -22.94
N GLN A 138 1.71 2.45 -21.81
CA GLN A 138 0.36 2.14 -21.32
C GLN A 138 -0.26 3.30 -20.52
N GLY A 139 0.57 4.12 -19.86
CA GLY A 139 0.11 5.20 -19.00
C GLY A 139 -0.43 6.41 -19.76
N LYS A 140 -1.70 6.76 -19.51
CA LYS A 140 -2.32 7.97 -20.09
C LYS A 140 -1.66 9.26 -19.60
N ALA A 141 -1.12 9.24 -18.38
CA ALA A 141 -0.42 10.36 -17.76
C ALA A 141 1.09 10.38 -18.03
N SER A 142 1.67 9.39 -18.71
CA SER A 142 3.12 9.28 -18.90
C SER A 142 3.75 10.54 -19.51
N ARG A 143 3.08 11.15 -20.49
CA ARG A 143 3.55 12.40 -21.14
C ARG A 143 3.56 13.63 -20.21
N LYS A 144 2.92 13.57 -19.04
CA LYS A 144 3.00 14.61 -18.02
C LYS A 144 4.35 14.60 -17.28
N PHE A 145 5.02 13.45 -17.25
CA PHE A 145 6.22 13.23 -16.43
C PHE A 145 7.45 12.81 -17.24
N PHE A 146 7.26 12.25 -18.44
CA PHE A 146 8.32 11.69 -19.27
C PHE A 146 8.25 12.20 -20.71
N SER A 147 9.45 12.40 -21.29
CA SER A 147 9.66 12.69 -22.71
C SER A 147 9.34 11.49 -23.60
N ALA A 148 9.26 11.71 -24.91
CA ALA A 148 9.04 10.64 -25.88
C ALA A 148 10.17 9.59 -25.86
N GLU A 149 11.38 10.00 -25.47
CA GLU A 149 12.55 9.14 -25.31
C GLU A 149 12.56 8.39 -23.97
N GLY A 150 11.57 8.62 -23.10
CA GLY A 150 11.45 7.99 -21.79
C GLY A 150 12.29 8.65 -20.68
N GLY A 151 12.94 9.78 -20.97
CA GLY A 151 13.63 10.59 -19.97
C GLY A 151 12.63 11.34 -19.08
N PHE A 152 12.84 11.32 -17.77
CA PHE A 152 12.01 12.05 -16.81
C PHE A 152 12.15 13.57 -17.00
N CYS A 153 11.02 14.27 -17.12
CA CYS A 153 10.96 15.70 -17.44
C CYS A 153 9.82 16.41 -16.70
N ALA A 154 9.60 16.09 -15.42
CA ALA A 154 8.51 16.64 -14.61
C ALA A 154 8.88 17.95 -13.86
N GLY A 155 9.96 18.63 -14.26
CA GLY A 155 10.37 19.91 -13.66
C GLY A 155 10.90 19.81 -12.23
N ILE A 156 11.37 18.64 -11.80
CA ILE A 156 12.16 18.46 -10.57
C ILE A 156 13.45 17.69 -10.89
N PRO A 157 14.54 17.97 -10.17
CA PRO A 157 15.76 17.19 -10.31
C PRO A 157 15.52 15.76 -9.82
N LEU A 158 16.09 14.79 -10.55
CA LEU A 158 16.26 13.45 -10.00
C LEU A 158 17.36 13.49 -8.95
N GLN A 159 17.10 12.85 -7.81
CA GLN A 159 18.13 12.59 -6.82
C GLN A 159 19.01 11.44 -7.29
N ASP A 160 20.20 11.32 -6.68
CA ASP A 160 21.07 10.18 -6.92
C ASP A 160 20.36 8.86 -6.61
N ARG A 161 20.80 7.80 -7.29
CA ARG A 161 20.23 6.47 -7.09
C ARG A 161 20.64 5.95 -5.73
N ILE A 162 19.67 5.68 -4.86
CA ILE A 162 19.88 5.06 -3.55
C ILE A 162 19.10 3.74 -3.53
N PRO A 163 19.75 2.60 -3.80
CA PRO A 163 19.11 1.29 -3.84
C PRO A 163 18.64 0.85 -2.45
N LEU A 164 17.78 -0.18 -2.40
CA LEU A 164 17.26 -0.72 -1.14
C LEU A 164 18.39 -1.14 -0.17
N GLU A 165 19.50 -1.67 -0.69
CA GLU A 165 20.67 -2.06 0.10
C GLU A 165 21.19 -0.96 1.02
N ASP A 166 21.24 0.27 0.49
CA ASP A 166 21.82 1.42 1.16
C ASP A 166 20.78 2.11 2.06
N ARG A 167 19.50 1.85 1.83
CA ARG A 167 18.39 2.38 2.66
C ARG A 167 18.04 1.48 3.83
N GLU A 168 18.31 0.18 3.72
CA GLU A 168 18.02 -0.79 4.77
C GLU A 168 19.09 -0.67 5.86
N THR A 169 18.69 -0.40 7.09
CA THR A 169 19.60 -0.13 8.22
C THR A 169 19.42 -1.07 9.40
N THR A 170 18.43 -1.97 9.34
CA THR A 170 17.97 -2.77 10.47
C THR A 170 18.63 -4.15 10.51
N LEU A 171 18.85 -4.77 9.36
CA LEU A 171 19.32 -6.14 9.19
C LEU A 171 20.77 -6.18 8.69
N GLU A 172 21.43 -7.31 8.90
CA GLU A 172 22.80 -7.53 8.42
C GLU A 172 22.96 -8.91 7.76
N GLY A 173 24.06 -9.07 7.01
CA GLY A 173 24.47 -10.36 6.44
C GLY A 173 23.39 -11.05 5.60
N GLN A 174 23.16 -12.32 5.90
CA GLN A 174 22.24 -13.16 5.11
C GLN A 174 20.77 -12.78 5.31
N ASP A 175 20.39 -12.29 6.48
CA ASP A 175 19.01 -11.89 6.75
C ASP A 175 18.65 -10.64 5.96
N LYS A 176 19.56 -9.65 5.91
CA LYS A 176 19.43 -8.50 5.00
C LYS A 176 19.31 -8.95 3.55
N ALA A 177 20.21 -9.83 3.09
CA ALA A 177 20.18 -10.31 1.71
C ALA A 177 18.86 -11.03 1.37
N SER A 178 18.33 -11.83 2.28
CA SER A 178 17.05 -12.54 2.11
C SER A 178 15.87 -11.59 2.10
N PHE A 179 15.84 -10.63 3.02
CA PHE A 179 14.80 -9.61 3.08
C PHE A 179 14.76 -8.76 1.80
N LEU A 180 15.91 -8.30 1.33
CA LEU A 180 16.00 -7.50 0.10
C LEU A 180 15.57 -8.29 -1.15
N ARG A 181 15.85 -9.60 -1.21
CA ARG A 181 15.30 -10.47 -2.28
C ARG A 181 13.78 -10.54 -2.22
N PHE A 182 13.21 -10.69 -1.03
CA PHE A 182 11.77 -10.71 -0.81
C PHE A 182 11.11 -9.37 -1.21
N MET A 183 11.68 -8.24 -0.76
CA MET A 183 11.18 -6.89 -1.11
C MET A 183 11.15 -6.65 -2.62
N ARG A 184 12.16 -7.11 -3.35
CA ARG A 184 12.21 -7.01 -4.81
C ARG A 184 11.10 -7.78 -5.53
N LYS A 185 10.49 -8.79 -4.92
CA LYS A 185 9.35 -9.48 -5.52
C LYS A 185 8.08 -8.63 -5.54
N MET A 186 8.02 -7.59 -4.70
CA MET A 186 6.87 -6.68 -4.59
C MET A 186 7.14 -5.33 -5.27
N LEU A 187 8.35 -4.79 -5.10
CA LEU A 187 8.74 -3.45 -5.57
C LEU A 187 9.29 -3.49 -7.01
N GLN A 188 8.38 -3.71 -7.96
CA GLN A 188 8.68 -3.72 -9.40
C GLN A 188 7.88 -2.67 -10.16
N TRP A 189 8.50 -2.03 -11.15
CA TRP A 189 7.82 -1.11 -12.06
C TRP A 189 6.66 -1.79 -12.79
N GLU A 190 6.91 -2.94 -13.41
CA GLU A 190 5.91 -3.66 -14.19
C GLU A 190 5.01 -4.49 -13.28
N PRO A 191 3.68 -4.29 -13.30
CA PRO A 191 2.78 -4.97 -12.37
C PRO A 191 2.83 -6.50 -12.51
N GLY A 192 2.94 -7.00 -13.75
CA GLY A 192 3.05 -8.44 -14.04
C GLY A 192 4.37 -9.11 -13.63
N LYS A 193 5.37 -8.34 -13.15
CA LYS A 193 6.60 -8.88 -12.57
C LYS A 193 6.55 -9.01 -11.06
N ARG A 194 5.49 -8.51 -10.42
CA ARG A 194 5.29 -8.65 -8.97
C ARG A 194 4.76 -10.05 -8.68
N SER A 195 5.28 -10.67 -7.62
CA SER A 195 4.76 -11.94 -7.14
C SER A 195 3.34 -11.79 -6.60
N SER A 196 2.54 -12.83 -6.77
CA SER A 196 1.23 -12.94 -6.12
C SER A 196 1.36 -13.11 -4.61
N ALA A 197 0.30 -12.82 -3.86
CA ALA A 197 0.26 -13.01 -2.42
C ALA A 197 0.58 -14.47 -2.02
N LYS A 198 0.11 -15.45 -2.81
CA LYS A 198 0.40 -16.87 -2.59
C LYS A 198 1.88 -17.21 -2.76
N GLU A 199 2.53 -16.69 -3.79
CA GLU A 199 3.96 -16.91 -4.00
C GLU A 199 4.81 -16.24 -2.90
N LEU A 200 4.36 -15.10 -2.38
CA LEU A 200 5.01 -14.41 -1.27
C LEU A 200 4.85 -15.15 0.06
N GLU A 201 3.70 -15.79 0.31
CA GLU A 201 3.48 -16.66 1.48
C GLU A 201 4.45 -17.86 1.50
N GLU A 202 4.81 -18.35 0.31
CA GLU A 202 5.75 -19.46 0.13
C GLU A 202 7.21 -19.00 0.07
N ASP A 203 7.49 -17.71 0.17
CA ASP A 203 8.83 -17.16 0.11
C ASP A 203 9.72 -17.64 1.28
N GLU A 204 11.01 -17.86 0.98
CA GLU A 204 12.00 -18.31 1.97
C GLU A 204 12.08 -17.40 3.20
N TRP A 205 11.96 -16.07 3.01
CA TRP A 205 12.04 -15.11 4.10
C TRP A 205 10.83 -15.22 5.03
N ILE A 206 9.63 -15.37 4.47
CA ILE A 206 8.40 -15.58 5.24
C ILE A 206 8.45 -16.93 5.96
N ARG A 207 8.76 -18.02 5.24
CA ARG A 207 8.80 -19.38 5.79
C ARG A 207 9.85 -19.58 6.87
N LYS A 208 10.95 -18.83 6.85
CA LYS A 208 11.98 -18.86 7.89
C LYS A 208 11.53 -18.18 9.19
N ASN A 209 10.61 -17.22 9.11
CA ASN A 209 10.22 -16.33 10.22
C ASN A 209 8.76 -16.54 10.69
N LEU A 210 8.05 -17.54 10.17
CA LEU A 210 6.78 -18.06 10.68
C LEU A 210 7.04 -19.19 11.67
#